data_AF-A0A5C7P184-F1
#
_entry.id   AF-A0A5C7P184-F1
#
_cell.length_a   1.000
_cell.length_b   1.000
_cell.length_c   1.000
_cell.angle_alpha   90.00
_cell.angle_beta   90.00
_cell.angle_gamma   90.00
#
_symmetry.space_group_name_H-M   'P 1'
#
loop_
_entity.id
_entity.type
_entity.pdbx_description
1 polymer ?
#
loop_
_entity_poly.entity_id
_entity_poly.type
_entity_poly.pdbx_seq_one_letter_code
_entity_poly.pdbx_strand_id
1 'polypeptide(L)'
;MSASRRDNARGQAGEVGTASSNQHAYCNASDLFPESLPEPVAAHHPHVSTTGEAQRQRIVEMLQTGPKHTLDFRRSGIMQSQTRIFELRALGYDIPTVARVTIYDDQGFPHRGVAVYELVAEPAQGVL
;
A
#
# COMPACT_ATOMS: atom_id res chain seq x y z
N MET A 1 -49.53 7.80 -29.47
CA MET A 1 -48.17 8.19 -29.05
C MET A 1 -48.15 8.26 -27.53
N SER A 2 -47.76 7.17 -26.85
CA SER A 2 -47.77 7.05 -25.38
C SER A 2 -46.45 7.54 -24.78
N ALA A 3 -46.52 8.51 -23.86
CA ALA A 3 -45.43 8.80 -22.92
C ALA A 3 -45.72 8.04 -21.62
N SER A 4 -45.00 6.94 -21.39
CA SER A 4 -45.06 6.17 -20.14
C SER A 4 -44.15 6.83 -19.10
N ARG A 5 -44.77 7.54 -18.15
CA ARG A 5 -44.14 8.07 -16.95
C ARG A 5 -43.94 6.91 -15.98
N ARG A 6 -42.69 6.51 -15.72
CA ARG A 6 -42.38 5.50 -14.70
C ARG A 6 -42.06 6.21 -13.39
N ASP A 7 -42.93 6.01 -12.42
CA ASP A 7 -42.71 6.40 -11.04
C ASP A 7 -41.83 5.33 -10.37
N ASN A 8 -40.59 5.68 -10.04
CA ASN A 8 -39.72 4.80 -9.25
C ASN A 8 -39.96 5.07 -7.76
N ALA A 9 -40.68 4.15 -7.12
CA ALA A 9 -40.83 4.08 -5.67
C ALA A 9 -39.46 3.81 -5.01
N ARG A 10 -38.91 4.82 -4.34
CA ARG A 10 -37.71 4.69 -3.52
C ARG A 10 -38.11 4.12 -2.15
N GLY A 11 -37.84 2.84 -1.96
CA GLY A 11 -38.04 2.12 -0.70
C GLY A 11 -37.29 2.75 0.48
N GLN A 12 -37.90 2.57 1.65
CA GLN A 12 -37.45 3.04 2.95
C GLN A 12 -36.01 2.61 3.26
N ALA A 13 -35.18 3.57 3.70
CA ALA A 13 -33.89 3.27 4.30
C ALA A 13 -34.13 2.65 5.68
N GLY A 14 -33.81 1.37 5.82
CA GLY A 14 -33.77 0.70 7.11
C GLY A 14 -32.68 1.30 8.00
N GLU A 15 -32.99 1.41 9.28
CA GLU A 15 -32.07 1.85 10.32
C GLU A 15 -30.89 0.89 10.43
N VAL A 16 -29.68 1.45 10.39
CA VAL A 16 -28.43 0.70 10.51
C VAL A 16 -28.29 0.31 11.98
N GLY A 17 -28.56 -0.96 12.30
CA GLY A 17 -28.31 -1.51 13.62
C GLY A 17 -26.85 -1.30 14.02
N THR A 18 -26.63 -0.74 15.20
CA THR A 18 -25.31 -0.61 15.83
C THR A 18 -24.73 -2.01 16.03
N ALA A 19 -23.70 -2.36 15.27
CA ALA A 19 -22.95 -3.58 15.50
C ALA A 19 -22.29 -3.50 16.89
N SER A 20 -22.84 -4.25 17.84
CA SER A 20 -22.19 -4.48 19.13
C SER A 20 -20.87 -5.19 18.85
N SER A 21 -19.77 -4.50 19.13
CA SER A 21 -18.43 -5.08 19.10
C SER A 21 -18.37 -6.17 20.18
N ASN A 22 -18.61 -7.42 19.78
CA ASN A 22 -18.24 -8.57 20.59
C ASN A 22 -16.71 -8.57 20.64
N GLN A 23 -16.18 -8.04 21.75
CA GLN A 23 -14.78 -8.18 22.10
C GLN A 23 -14.50 -9.68 22.19
N HIS A 24 -13.83 -10.22 21.17
CA HIS A 24 -13.26 -11.56 21.23
C HIS A 24 -12.31 -11.57 22.43
N ALA A 25 -12.67 -12.34 23.46
CA ALA A 25 -11.78 -12.64 24.56
C ALA A 25 -10.52 -13.30 23.99
N TYR A 26 -9.37 -12.66 24.17
CA TYR A 26 -8.09 -13.29 23.89
C TYR A 26 -7.98 -14.53 24.78
N CYS A 27 -7.94 -15.71 24.17
CA CYS A 27 -7.55 -16.93 24.86
C CYS A 27 -6.09 -16.75 25.29
N ASN A 28 -5.84 -16.59 26.59
CA ASN A 28 -4.49 -16.52 27.12
C ASN A 28 -3.82 -17.88 26.89
N ALA A 29 -2.78 -17.91 26.05
CA ALA A 29 -2.02 -19.12 25.70
C ALA A 29 -1.12 -19.64 26.84
N SER A 30 -1.36 -19.21 28.08
CA SER A 30 -0.55 -19.51 29.25
C SER A 30 -0.81 -20.89 29.87
N ASP A 31 -1.85 -21.61 29.45
CA ASP A 31 -2.24 -22.89 30.07
C ASP A 31 -1.66 -24.15 29.39
N LEU A 32 -0.84 -24.00 28.35
CA LEU A 32 -0.31 -25.14 27.56
C LEU A 32 1.21 -25.35 27.63
N PHE A 33 1.96 -24.42 28.24
CA PHE A 33 3.43 -24.50 28.30
C PHE A 33 3.93 -24.12 29.71
N PRO A 34 4.32 -25.09 30.56
CA PRO A 34 4.83 -24.82 31.92
C PRO A 34 6.30 -24.34 31.95
N GLU A 35 6.99 -24.26 30.81
CA GLU A 35 8.29 -23.60 30.72
C GLU A 35 8.10 -22.16 30.26
N SER A 36 8.44 -21.22 31.14
CA SER A 36 8.49 -19.79 30.82
C SER A 36 9.44 -19.57 29.64
N LEU A 37 8.89 -19.33 28.46
CA LEU A 37 9.66 -18.77 27.37
C LEU A 37 10.30 -17.47 27.88
N PRO A 38 11.57 -17.19 27.55
CA PRO A 38 12.19 -15.92 27.93
C PRO A 38 11.29 -14.78 27.45
N GLU A 39 11.02 -13.82 28.34
CA GLU A 39 10.29 -12.58 28.00
C GLU A 39 10.78 -12.09 26.65
N PRO A 40 9.88 -11.86 25.66
CA PRO A 40 10.32 -11.37 24.37
C PRO A 40 11.01 -10.04 24.65
N VAL A 41 12.33 -10.02 24.48
CA VAL A 41 13.07 -8.77 24.37
C VAL A 41 12.39 -8.01 23.25
N ALA A 42 11.51 -7.07 23.62
CA ALA A 42 10.68 -6.35 22.68
C ALA A 42 11.63 -5.55 21.81
N ALA A 43 12.06 -6.17 20.71
CA ALA A 43 12.91 -5.54 19.73
C ALA A 43 12.17 -4.29 19.31
N HIS A 44 12.76 -3.15 19.63
CA HIS A 44 12.17 -1.83 19.45
C HIS A 44 12.17 -1.53 17.95
N HIS A 45 11.29 -2.19 17.21
CA HIS A 45 11.14 -1.97 15.79
C HIS A 45 10.53 -0.58 15.62
N PRO A 46 11.21 0.36 14.93
CA PRO A 46 10.63 1.66 14.69
C PRO A 46 9.30 1.48 13.96
N HIS A 47 8.25 2.14 14.46
CA HIS A 47 6.93 2.08 13.83
C HIS A 47 7.00 2.74 12.44
N VAL A 48 6.97 1.93 11.39
CA VAL A 48 7.00 2.40 10.01
C VAL A 48 5.57 2.72 9.56
N SER A 49 5.29 3.99 9.27
CA SER A 49 3.99 4.40 8.72
C SER A 49 3.70 3.72 7.39
N THR A 50 2.48 3.22 7.22
CA THR A 50 1.98 2.55 6.00
C THR A 50 1.00 3.41 5.22
N THR A 51 0.84 4.69 5.59
CA THR A 51 -0.05 5.61 4.87
C THR A 51 0.39 5.76 3.40
N GLY A 52 -0.57 6.03 2.51
CA GLY A 52 -0.27 6.21 1.09
C GLY A 52 0.75 7.33 0.83
N GLU A 53 0.69 8.40 1.63
CA GLU A 53 1.66 9.50 1.59
C GLU A 53 3.07 9.06 2.00
N ALA A 54 3.21 8.35 3.13
CA ALA A 54 4.49 7.82 3.56
C ALA A 54 5.10 6.85 2.53
N GLN A 55 4.26 6.05 1.87
CA GLN A 55 4.69 5.17 0.79
C GLN A 55 5.16 5.95 -0.45
N ARG A 56 4.44 6.99 -0.87
CA ARG A 56 4.87 7.85 -1.99
C ARG A 56 6.19 8.54 -1.69
N GLN A 57 6.34 9.09 -0.49
CA GLN A 57 7.59 9.73 -0.07
C GLN A 57 8.77 8.75 -0.11
N ARG A 58 8.58 7.52 0.38
CA ARG A 58 9.61 6.48 0.29
C ARG A 58 9.98 6.13 -1.15
N ILE A 59 9.02 6.10 -2.07
CA ILE A 59 9.34 5.88 -3.51
C ILE A 59 10.27 6.98 -4.02
N VAL A 60 9.98 8.24 -3.72
CA VAL A 60 10.80 9.38 -4.16
C VAL A 60 12.21 9.26 -3.60
N GLU A 61 12.36 9.04 -2.29
CA GLU A 61 13.65 8.83 -1.63
C GLU A 61 14.44 7.67 -2.26
N MET A 62 13.77 6.56 -2.57
CA MET A 62 14.41 5.43 -3.23
C MET A 62 14.88 5.76 -4.64
N LEU A 63 14.08 6.50 -5.42
CA LEU A 63 14.42 6.87 -6.79
C LEU A 63 15.51 7.95 -6.88
N GLN A 64 15.67 8.79 -5.85
CA GLN A 64 16.80 9.71 -5.74
C GLN A 64 18.15 8.97 -5.68
N THR A 65 18.17 7.70 -5.23
CA THR A 65 19.37 6.86 -5.25
C THR A 65 19.66 6.22 -6.61
N GLY A 66 18.79 6.43 -7.59
CA GLY A 66 18.88 5.87 -8.94
C GLY A 66 17.69 4.97 -9.32
N PRO A 67 17.69 4.41 -10.54
CA PRO A 67 16.56 3.65 -11.07
C PRO A 67 16.21 2.43 -10.20
N LYS A 68 14.91 2.18 -10.01
CA LYS A 68 14.39 1.04 -9.22
C LYS A 68 13.32 0.30 -9.99
N HIS A 69 13.22 -1.01 -9.75
CA HIS A 69 12.16 -1.82 -10.31
C HIS A 69 11.06 -2.12 -9.28
N THR A 70 9.87 -2.53 -9.73
CA THR A 70 8.70 -2.77 -8.86
C THR A 70 8.98 -3.67 -7.64
N LEU A 71 9.87 -4.66 -7.77
CA LEU A 71 10.22 -5.56 -6.66
C LEU A 71 11.06 -4.87 -5.56
N ASP A 72 11.82 -3.83 -5.88
CA ASP A 72 12.58 -3.08 -4.87
C ASP A 72 11.62 -2.35 -3.93
N PHE A 73 10.59 -1.73 -4.51
CA PHE A 73 9.53 -1.06 -3.74
C PHE A 73 8.81 -2.05 -2.83
N ARG A 74 8.45 -3.25 -3.34
CA ARG A 74 7.83 -4.28 -2.50
C ARG A 74 8.71 -4.70 -1.34
N ARG A 75 10.02 -4.90 -1.57
CA ARG A 75 10.99 -5.23 -0.52
C ARG A 75 11.11 -4.13 0.54
N SER A 76 10.91 -2.87 0.16
CA SER A 76 10.85 -1.73 1.09
C SER A 76 9.50 -1.54 1.82
N GLY A 77 8.58 -2.52 1.71
CA GLY A 77 7.27 -2.48 2.36
C GLY A 77 6.24 -1.58 1.68
N ILE A 78 6.45 -1.23 0.40
CA ILE A 78 5.52 -0.39 -0.37
C ILE A 78 4.53 -1.28 -1.09
N MET A 79 3.27 -1.20 -0.67
CA MET A 79 2.16 -1.93 -1.29
C MET A 79 1.57 -1.14 -2.45
N GLN A 80 1.13 -1.84 -3.50
CA GLN A 80 0.54 -1.23 -4.70
C GLN A 80 1.43 -0.15 -5.33
N SER A 81 2.72 -0.43 -5.46
CA SER A 81 3.72 0.52 -5.96
C SER A 81 3.36 1.14 -7.31
N GLN A 82 2.70 0.41 -8.22
CA GLN A 82 2.22 1.00 -9.49
C GLN A 82 1.21 2.13 -9.26
N THR A 83 0.27 1.95 -8.31
CA THR A 83 -0.70 2.99 -7.94
C THR A 83 0.00 4.20 -7.35
N ARG A 84 1.02 3.99 -6.49
CA ARG A 84 1.80 5.07 -5.89
C ARG A 84 2.60 5.87 -6.93
N ILE A 85 3.19 5.20 -7.92
CA ILE A 85 3.86 5.86 -9.06
C ILE A 85 2.85 6.67 -9.89
N PHE A 86 1.66 6.12 -10.13
CA PHE A 86 0.60 6.83 -10.84
C PHE A 86 0.16 8.10 -10.08
N GLU A 87 -0.04 8.00 -8.77
CA GLU A 87 -0.35 9.15 -7.91
C GLU A 87 0.77 10.21 -7.94
N LEU A 88 2.04 9.79 -7.85
CA LEU A 88 3.19 10.72 -7.94
C LEU A 88 3.24 11.45 -9.28
N ARG A 89 2.99 10.74 -10.39
CA ARG A 89 2.89 11.39 -11.72
C ARG A 89 1.74 12.39 -11.76
N ALA A 90 0.60 12.07 -11.15
CA ALA A 90 -0.53 13.00 -11.04
C ALA A 90 -0.21 14.23 -10.17
N LEU A 91 0.70 14.09 -9.20
CA LEU A 91 1.23 15.19 -8.38
C LEU A 91 2.32 16.01 -9.08
N GLY A 92 2.69 15.66 -10.33
CA GLY A 92 3.64 16.43 -11.14
C GLY A 92 5.08 15.93 -11.09
N TYR A 93 5.34 14.76 -10.50
CA TYR A 93 6.67 14.13 -10.60
C TYR A 93 6.87 13.52 -11.99
N ASP A 94 8.04 13.74 -12.60
CA ASP A 94 8.44 13.07 -13.84
C ASP A 94 9.17 11.76 -13.52
N ILE A 95 8.41 10.66 -13.58
CA ILE A 95 8.91 9.32 -13.25
C ILE A 95 8.60 8.37 -14.42
N PRO A 96 9.34 8.40 -15.54
CA PRO A 96 9.10 7.52 -16.67
C PRO A 96 9.39 6.04 -16.33
N THR A 97 8.81 5.15 -17.13
CA THR A 97 9.22 3.75 -17.15
C THR A 97 10.28 3.59 -18.22
N VAL A 98 11.53 3.46 -17.81
CA VAL A 98 12.70 3.48 -18.71
C VAL A 98 13.02 2.11 -19.31
N ALA A 99 12.62 1.02 -18.63
CA ALA A 99 12.84 -0.33 -19.12
C ALA A 99 11.80 -1.32 -18.57
N ARG A 100 11.80 -2.53 -19.14
CA ARG A 100 11.11 -3.71 -18.62
C ARG A 100 12.09 -4.88 -18.56
N VAL A 101 12.18 -5.50 -17.39
CA VAL A 101 13.19 -6.54 -17.11
C VAL A 101 12.54 -7.83 -16.59
N THR A 102 13.28 -8.94 -16.67
CA THR A 102 12.91 -10.18 -15.97
C THR A 102 13.72 -10.26 -14.69
N ILE A 103 13.05 -10.36 -13.55
CA ILE A 103 13.68 -10.42 -12.22
C ILE A 103 13.21 -11.69 -11.52
N TYR A 104 14.13 -12.35 -10.83
CA TYR A 104 13.82 -13.49 -9.98
C TYR A 104 13.61 -12.99 -8.55
N ASP A 105 12.55 -13.47 -7.90
CA ASP A 105 12.36 -13.21 -6.48
C ASP A 105 13.24 -14.13 -5.61
N ASP A 106 13.12 -13.97 -4.30
CA ASP A 106 13.94 -14.68 -3.32
C ASP A 106 13.63 -16.20 -3.29
N GLN A 107 12.52 -16.63 -3.90
CA GLN A 107 12.13 -18.03 -4.07
C GLN A 107 12.50 -18.57 -5.47
N GLY A 108 13.16 -17.77 -6.30
CA GLY A 108 13.57 -18.16 -7.65
C GLY A 108 12.43 -18.13 -8.68
N PHE A 109 11.28 -17.51 -8.37
CA PHE A 109 10.20 -17.37 -9.35
C PHE A 109 10.50 -16.20 -10.31
N PRO A 110 10.44 -16.41 -11.65
CA PRO A 110 10.72 -15.37 -12.62
C PRO A 110 9.51 -14.44 -12.83
N HIS A 111 9.70 -13.16 -12.51
CA HIS A 111 8.77 -12.07 -12.83
C HIS A 111 9.20 -11.43 -14.15
N ARG A 112 8.45 -11.64 -15.22
CA ARG A 112 8.73 -11.06 -16.55
C ARG A 112 8.06 -9.71 -16.71
N GLY A 113 8.74 -8.79 -17.40
CA GLY A 113 8.18 -7.48 -17.75
C GLY A 113 8.05 -6.51 -16.57
N VAL A 114 8.85 -6.69 -15.52
CA VAL A 114 8.89 -5.80 -14.35
C VAL A 114 9.36 -4.43 -14.81
N ALA A 115 8.56 -3.40 -14.53
CA ALA A 115 8.88 -2.03 -14.88
C ALA A 115 10.06 -1.50 -14.05
N VAL A 116 10.97 -0.80 -14.72
CA VAL A 116 12.05 0.00 -14.11
C VAL A 116 11.66 1.46 -14.23
N TYR A 117 11.73 2.18 -13.11
CA TYR A 117 11.37 3.58 -12.99
C TYR A 117 12.61 4.39 -12.64
N GLU A 118 12.63 5.63 -13.11
CA GLU A 118 13.68 6.62 -12.83
C GLU A 118 13.01 7.93 -12.46
N LEU A 119 13.56 8.69 -11.51
CA LEU A 119 13.11 10.04 -11.19
C LEU A 119 13.90 11.04 -12.03
N VAL A 120 13.22 11.68 -12.98
CA VAL A 120 13.82 12.67 -13.89
C VAL A 120 13.66 14.08 -13.35
N ALA A 121 12.50 14.41 -12.79
CA ALA A 121 12.23 15.71 -12.17
C ALA A 121 11.21 15.60 -11.04
N GLU A 122 11.41 16.42 -10.01
CA GLU A 122 10.42 16.67 -8.96
C GLU A 122 9.53 17.86 -9.37
N PRO A 123 8.27 17.93 -8.90
CA PRO A 123 7.45 19.09 -9.16
C PRO A 123 8.13 20.33 -8.59
N ALA A 124 8.16 21.43 -9.34
CA ALA A 124 8.64 22.71 -8.82
C ALA A 124 7.85 23.03 -7.56
N GLN A 125 8.49 22.97 -6.38
CA GLN A 125 7.83 23.43 -5.18
C GLN A 125 7.46 24.88 -5.44
N GLY A 126 6.16 25.18 -5.34
CA GLY A 126 5.69 26.56 -5.43
C GLY A 126 6.49 27.37 -4.43
N VAL A 127 7.36 28.23 -4.94
CA VAL A 127 8.04 29.25 -4.14
C VAL A 127 6.91 30.14 -3.63
N LEU A 128 6.49 29.89 -2.39
CA LEU A 128 5.63 30.79 -1.63
C LEU A 128 6.51 31.83 -0.93
#